data_AF-A0A8B6FP54-F1
#
_entry.id   AF-A0A8B6FP54-F1
#
_cell.length_a   1.000
_cell.length_b   1.000
_cell.length_c   1.000
_cell.angle_alpha   90.00
_cell.angle_beta   90.00
_cell.angle_gamma   90.00
#
_symmetry.space_group_name_H-M   'P 1'
#
loop_
_entity.id
_entity.type
_entity.pdbx_description
1 polymer ?
#
loop_
_entity_poly.entity_id
_entity_poly.type
_entity_poly.pdbx_seq_one_letter_code
_entity_poly.pdbx_strand_id
1 'polypeptide(L)'
;MGTKGNIKCCAAVFHFLIFIAGVSSLSMGIYIIASDYGAHQLSAVLGDELYHVAAYIAIAGGTAIAIISLCGVCGSLKEKKCVLVIMSGKIQKSMKIALVNKYGVNLDHSENRMVTEVWDLMQKNLECCGVHGGVNSTDSWAIYKIKSQWYKHGNNRKAYVPDSCCRHDGDIITCTGLNGTEGTPIDGPPVGGNVNPHLYHKGCYDELVNYVQGHVLMIGGIAVASIVVILFGLIFSMSLYRSIREVDSY
;
A
#
# COMPACT_ATOMS: atom_id res chain seq x y z
N MET A 1 -20.82 -23.94 -2.40
CA MET A 1 -20.23 -22.80 -3.14
C MET A 1 -21.32 -21.77 -3.40
N GLY A 2 -21.49 -20.73 -2.57
CA GLY A 2 -22.61 -19.78 -2.75
C GLY A 2 -22.54 -18.45 -1.97
N THR A 3 -21.67 -18.32 -0.98
CA THR A 3 -21.64 -17.14 -0.08
C THR A 3 -20.73 -15.99 -0.55
N LYS A 4 -19.75 -16.26 -1.42
CA LYS A 4 -18.76 -15.25 -1.86
C LYS A 4 -19.27 -14.25 -2.91
N GLY A 5 -20.36 -14.56 -3.63
CA GLY A 5 -20.98 -13.66 -4.61
C GLY A 5 -21.90 -12.63 -3.97
N ASN A 6 -22.67 -13.03 -2.95
CA ASN A 6 -23.69 -12.20 -2.33
C ASN A 6 -23.10 -10.99 -1.59
N ILE A 7 -22.00 -11.18 -0.85
CA ILE A 7 -21.33 -10.11 -0.10
C ILE A 7 -20.81 -8.99 -1.02
N LYS A 8 -20.39 -9.34 -2.24
CA LYS A 8 -19.83 -8.38 -3.23
C LYS A 8 -20.90 -7.53 -3.89
N CYS A 9 -22.03 -8.14 -4.24
CA CYS A 9 -23.19 -7.39 -4.71
C CYS A 9 -23.69 -6.42 -3.63
N CYS A 10 -23.73 -6.87 -2.37
CA CYS A 10 -24.08 -6.00 -1.24
C CYS A 10 -23.09 -4.82 -1.10
N ALA A 11 -21.78 -5.06 -1.19
CA ALA A 11 -20.77 -4.00 -1.12
C ALA A 11 -20.85 -3.01 -2.30
N ALA A 12 -21.04 -3.50 -3.52
CA ALA A 12 -21.19 -2.66 -4.70
C ALA A 12 -22.47 -1.80 -4.65
N VAL A 13 -23.60 -2.40 -4.22
CA VAL A 13 -24.85 -1.68 -4.00
C VAL A 13 -24.68 -0.62 -2.91
N PHE A 14 -24.04 -0.96 -1.80
CA PHE A 14 -23.76 -0.01 -0.71
C PHE A 14 -22.91 1.17 -1.17
N HIS A 15 -21.82 0.93 -1.89
CA HIS A 15 -20.99 2.01 -2.44
C HIS A 15 -21.75 2.84 -3.51
N PHE A 16 -22.64 2.23 -4.29
CA PHE A 16 -23.47 2.96 -5.25
C PHE A 16 -24.50 3.86 -4.55
N LEU A 17 -25.09 3.42 -3.44
CA LEU A 17 -25.97 4.25 -2.62
C LEU A 17 -25.21 5.43 -2.01
N ILE A 18 -23.98 5.21 -1.53
CA ILE A 18 -23.11 6.30 -1.04
C ILE A 18 -22.76 7.28 -2.17
N PHE A 19 -22.55 6.80 -3.39
CA PHE A 19 -22.31 7.67 -4.55
C PHE A 19 -23.49 8.59 -4.82
N ILE A 20 -24.71 8.05 -4.82
CA ILE A 20 -25.93 8.86 -4.98
C ILE A 20 -26.03 9.89 -3.85
N ALA A 21 -25.75 9.49 -2.60
CA ALA A 21 -25.74 10.41 -1.47
C ALA A 21 -24.70 11.55 -1.65
N GLY A 22 -23.48 11.22 -2.09
CA GLY A 22 -22.43 12.20 -2.40
C GLY A 22 -22.82 13.20 -3.49
N VAL A 23 -23.39 12.70 -4.61
CA VAL A 23 -23.90 13.54 -5.70
C VAL A 23 -25.04 14.43 -5.21
N SER A 24 -25.98 13.89 -4.42
CA SER A 24 -27.09 14.69 -3.87
C SER A 24 -26.61 15.81 -2.94
N SER A 25 -25.61 15.55 -2.09
CA SER A 25 -24.98 16.56 -1.23
C SER A 25 -24.26 17.64 -2.05
N LEU A 26 -23.53 17.24 -3.10
CA LEU A 26 -22.88 18.17 -4.02
C LEU A 26 -23.91 19.06 -4.73
N SER A 27 -24.96 18.46 -5.28
CA SER A 27 -26.05 19.19 -5.94
C SER A 27 -26.74 20.16 -4.99
N MET A 28 -26.95 19.76 -3.73
CA MET A 28 -27.52 20.64 -2.71
C MET A 28 -26.61 21.84 -2.43
N GLY A 29 -25.31 21.62 -2.24
CA GLY A 29 -24.36 22.72 -2.01
C GLY A 29 -24.27 23.70 -3.18
N ILE A 30 -24.32 23.22 -4.42
CA ILE A 30 -24.38 24.07 -5.63
C ILE A 30 -25.71 24.82 -5.71
N TYR A 31 -26.83 24.15 -5.47
CA TYR A 31 -28.16 24.76 -5.50
C TYR A 31 -28.29 25.92 -4.51
N ILE A 32 -27.73 25.72 -3.32
CA ILE A 32 -27.63 26.75 -2.29
C ILE A 32 -26.93 27.99 -2.87
N ILE A 33 -25.70 27.87 -3.39
CA ILE A 33 -24.93 29.03 -3.90
C ILE A 33 -25.56 29.66 -5.15
N ALA A 34 -26.15 28.86 -6.04
CA ALA A 34 -26.60 29.32 -7.36
C ALA A 34 -28.03 29.86 -7.42
N SER A 35 -28.86 29.62 -6.39
CA SER A 35 -30.27 30.06 -6.40
C SER A 35 -30.53 31.22 -5.44
N ASP A 36 -31.03 32.34 -5.98
CA ASP A 36 -31.46 33.50 -5.19
C ASP A 36 -32.59 33.14 -4.21
N TYR A 37 -33.41 32.16 -4.56
CA TYR A 37 -34.51 31.67 -3.71
C TYR A 37 -33.99 30.92 -2.46
N GLY A 38 -32.97 30.09 -2.63
CA GLY A 38 -32.30 29.40 -1.52
C GLY A 38 -31.49 30.36 -0.65
N ALA A 39 -30.81 31.31 -1.28
CA ALA A 39 -30.04 32.34 -0.59
C ALA A 39 -30.93 33.24 0.29
N HIS A 40 -32.04 33.77 -0.23
CA HIS A 40 -32.85 34.76 0.47
C HIS A 40 -33.69 34.20 1.62
N GLN A 41 -34.19 32.96 1.53
CA GLN A 41 -34.96 32.36 2.62
C GLN A 41 -34.07 31.78 3.73
N LEU A 42 -32.87 31.30 3.37
CA LEU A 42 -32.01 30.57 4.29
C LEU A 42 -30.97 31.47 4.99
N SER A 43 -30.47 32.52 4.32
CA SER A 43 -29.58 33.52 4.94
C SER A 43 -30.27 34.30 6.07
N ALA A 44 -31.58 34.53 5.93
CA ALA A 44 -32.41 35.18 6.95
C ALA A 44 -32.53 34.37 8.25
N VAL A 45 -32.27 33.06 8.22
CA VAL A 45 -32.41 32.15 9.37
C VAL A 45 -31.06 31.67 9.90
N LEU A 46 -30.07 31.42 9.03
CA LEU A 46 -28.78 30.82 9.38
C LEU A 46 -27.62 31.81 9.46
N GLY A 47 -27.78 33.04 8.96
CA GLY A 47 -26.70 34.02 8.83
C GLY A 47 -25.79 33.74 7.64
N ASP A 48 -25.27 34.81 7.04
CA ASP A 48 -24.59 34.79 5.74
C ASP A 48 -23.31 33.93 5.74
N GLU A 49 -22.50 34.05 6.80
CA GLU A 49 -21.24 33.32 6.98
C GLU A 49 -21.45 31.81 7.17
N LEU A 50 -22.37 31.41 8.04
CA LEU A 50 -22.62 29.99 8.34
C LEU A 50 -23.23 29.27 7.13
N TYR A 51 -24.06 29.98 6.36
CA TYR A 51 -24.65 29.52 5.12
C TYR A 51 -23.61 29.18 4.06
N HIS A 52 -22.67 30.10 3.79
CA HIS A 52 -21.61 29.86 2.82
C HIS A 52 -20.69 28.73 3.25
N VAL A 53 -20.35 28.67 4.55
CA VAL A 53 -19.56 27.56 5.12
C VAL A 53 -20.27 26.21 4.93
N ALA A 54 -21.57 26.12 5.22
CA ALA A 54 -22.35 24.90 5.04
C ALA A 54 -22.41 24.46 3.57
N ALA A 55 -22.58 25.40 2.64
CA ALA A 55 -22.59 25.13 1.21
C ALA A 55 -21.24 24.58 0.72
N TYR A 56 -20.13 25.21 1.13
CA TYR A 56 -18.79 24.74 0.75
C TYR A 56 -18.46 23.37 1.33
N ILE A 57 -18.86 23.08 2.57
CA ILE A 57 -18.70 21.75 3.17
C ILE A 57 -19.52 20.71 2.39
N ALA A 58 -20.76 21.02 2.00
CA ALA A 58 -21.60 20.12 1.22
C ALA A 58 -21.02 19.81 -0.17
N ILE A 59 -20.41 20.80 -0.82
CA ILE A 59 -19.71 20.66 -2.11
C ILE A 59 -18.44 19.82 -1.96
N ALA A 60 -17.52 20.24 -1.08
CA ALA A 60 -16.22 19.59 -0.92
C ALA A 60 -16.38 18.15 -0.39
N GLY A 61 -17.20 17.98 0.65
CA GLY A 61 -17.53 16.68 1.24
C GLY A 61 -18.28 15.79 0.25
N GLY A 62 -19.32 16.31 -0.43
CA GLY A 62 -20.07 15.57 -1.44
C GLY A 62 -19.19 15.07 -2.59
N THR A 63 -18.27 15.92 -3.07
CA THR A 63 -17.30 15.55 -4.11
C THR A 63 -16.34 14.45 -3.65
N ALA A 64 -15.78 14.58 -2.44
CA ALA A 64 -14.89 13.56 -1.88
C ALA A 64 -15.62 12.21 -1.70
N ILE A 65 -16.85 12.23 -1.17
CA ILE A 65 -17.68 11.03 -0.99
C ILE A 65 -18.00 10.39 -2.35
N ALA A 66 -18.36 11.17 -3.37
CA ALA A 66 -18.63 10.67 -4.71
C ALA A 66 -17.38 10.02 -5.36
N ILE A 67 -16.20 10.61 -5.21
CA ILE A 67 -14.95 10.03 -5.74
C ILE A 67 -14.62 8.72 -5.03
N ILE A 68 -14.64 8.71 -3.69
CA ILE A 68 -14.31 7.54 -2.88
C ILE A 68 -15.28 6.38 -3.17
N SER A 69 -16.58 6.68 -3.28
CA SER A 69 -17.60 5.68 -3.58
C SER A 69 -17.54 5.15 -5.01
N LEU A 70 -17.24 5.98 -6.00
CA LEU A 70 -16.99 5.54 -7.38
C LEU A 70 -15.79 4.57 -7.45
N CYS A 71 -14.71 4.89 -6.73
CA CYS A 71 -13.57 4.00 -6.56
C CYS A 71 -13.97 2.69 -5.86
N GLY A 72 -14.85 2.75 -4.85
CA GLY A 72 -15.38 1.58 -4.13
C GLY A 72 -16.27 0.66 -4.98
N VAL A 73 -17.15 1.22 -5.82
CA VAL A 73 -17.95 0.46 -6.79
C VAL A 73 -17.04 -0.19 -7.83
N CYS A 74 -16.09 0.58 -8.38
CA CYS A 74 -15.10 0.05 -9.32
C CYS A 74 -14.22 -1.05 -8.71
N GLY A 75 -13.85 -0.92 -7.44
CA GLY A 75 -13.08 -1.93 -6.70
C GLY A 75 -13.89 -3.18 -6.41
N SER A 76 -15.16 -3.02 -6.01
CA SER A 76 -16.06 -4.14 -5.64
C SER A 76 -16.52 -4.95 -6.85
N LEU A 77 -16.72 -4.30 -8.00
CA LEU A 77 -17.11 -4.94 -9.26
C LEU A 77 -15.91 -5.52 -10.03
N LYS A 78 -14.70 -4.99 -9.81
CA LYS A 78 -13.47 -5.54 -10.40
C LYS A 78 -12.90 -6.65 -9.51
N GLU A 79 -13.51 -7.82 -9.54
CA GLU A 79 -12.80 -9.07 -9.28
C GLU A 79 -12.97 -10.06 -10.43
N LYS A 80 -12.02 -10.02 -11.36
CA LYS A 80 -11.36 -11.27 -11.68
C LYS A 80 -10.51 -11.60 -10.46
N LYS A 81 -10.43 -12.87 -10.03
CA LYS A 81 -9.34 -13.36 -9.16
C LYS A 81 -7.96 -12.91 -9.67
N CYS A 82 -7.87 -12.52 -10.94
CA CYS A 82 -6.74 -11.84 -11.54
C CYS A 82 -6.38 -10.45 -10.97
N VAL A 83 -7.19 -9.62 -10.32
CA VAL A 83 -6.70 -8.25 -9.96
C VAL A 83 -5.64 -8.30 -8.85
N LEU A 84 -5.85 -9.05 -7.77
CA LEU A 84 -4.82 -9.26 -6.75
C LEU A 84 -3.62 -10.06 -7.30
N VAL A 85 -3.85 -11.04 -8.20
CA VAL A 85 -2.80 -11.83 -8.89
C VAL A 85 -2.02 -11.00 -9.94
N ILE A 86 -2.67 -10.04 -10.59
CA ILE A 86 -2.08 -9.12 -11.58
C ILE A 86 -1.29 -8.05 -10.82
N MET A 87 -1.79 -7.54 -9.70
CA MET A 87 -1.08 -6.57 -8.88
C MET A 87 0.14 -7.20 -8.22
N SER A 88 0.04 -8.42 -7.70
CA SER A 88 1.19 -9.20 -7.20
C SER A 88 2.24 -9.43 -8.28
N GLY A 89 1.83 -9.92 -9.47
CA GLY A 89 2.75 -10.11 -10.59
C GLY A 89 3.38 -8.81 -11.10
N LYS A 90 2.63 -7.69 -11.08
CA LYS A 90 3.15 -6.35 -11.44
C LYS A 90 4.16 -5.84 -10.41
N ILE A 91 3.90 -6.00 -9.12
CA ILE A 91 4.80 -5.59 -8.04
C ILE A 91 6.09 -6.42 -8.12
N GLN A 92 5.98 -7.74 -8.21
CA GLN A 92 7.13 -8.63 -8.37
C GLN A 92 7.97 -8.23 -9.61
N LYS A 93 7.34 -7.95 -10.75
CA LYS A 93 8.03 -7.50 -11.96
C LYS A 93 8.73 -6.15 -11.75
N SER A 94 8.07 -5.20 -11.10
CA SER A 94 8.64 -3.89 -10.79
C SER A 94 9.85 -4.00 -9.87
N MET A 95 9.73 -4.77 -8.78
CA MET A 95 10.81 -5.09 -7.85
C MET A 95 12.00 -5.73 -8.57
N LYS A 96 11.74 -6.67 -9.48
CA LYS A 96 12.77 -7.29 -10.31
C LYS A 96 13.50 -6.30 -11.20
N ILE A 97 12.78 -5.39 -11.85
CA ILE A 97 13.39 -4.36 -12.71
C ILE A 97 14.23 -3.39 -11.88
N ALA A 98 13.74 -2.98 -10.70
CA ALA A 98 14.44 -2.08 -9.80
C ALA A 98 15.74 -2.71 -9.27
N LEU A 99 15.69 -3.95 -8.76
CA LEU A 99 16.88 -4.66 -8.33
C LEU A 99 17.88 -4.82 -9.47
N VAL A 100 17.43 -5.30 -10.64
CA VAL A 100 18.35 -5.63 -11.73
C VAL A 100 19.08 -4.39 -12.25
N ASN A 101 18.41 -3.24 -12.35
CA ASN A 101 18.96 -2.08 -13.06
C ASN A 101 19.43 -0.94 -12.16
N LYS A 102 18.91 -0.83 -10.93
CA LYS A 102 19.14 0.35 -10.07
C LYS A 102 19.90 0.03 -8.78
N TYR A 103 19.69 -1.15 -8.20
CA TYR A 103 20.38 -1.55 -6.98
C TYR A 103 21.89 -1.49 -7.17
N GLY A 104 22.61 -0.74 -6.34
CA GLY A 104 24.06 -0.65 -6.33
C GLY A 104 24.70 -0.13 -7.63
N VAL A 105 23.93 0.52 -8.51
CA VAL A 105 24.41 1.07 -9.79
C VAL A 105 24.40 2.59 -9.73
N ASN A 106 25.52 3.24 -10.08
CA ASN A 106 25.62 4.71 -10.17
C ASN A 106 24.98 5.45 -8.97
N LEU A 107 25.58 5.28 -7.79
CA LEU A 107 25.05 5.80 -6.51
C LEU A 107 25.08 7.33 -6.37
N ASP A 108 25.65 8.03 -7.36
CA ASP A 108 25.54 9.48 -7.48
C ASP A 108 24.13 9.91 -7.89
N HIS A 109 23.39 9.02 -8.57
CA HIS A 109 21.98 9.24 -8.89
C HIS A 109 21.12 8.97 -7.65
N SER A 110 20.42 10.00 -7.17
CA SER A 110 19.61 9.95 -5.94
C SER A 110 18.58 8.81 -5.94
N GLU A 111 17.95 8.55 -7.08
CA GLU A 111 16.99 7.44 -7.21
C GLU A 111 17.64 6.07 -6.97
N ASN A 112 18.82 5.81 -7.55
CA ASN A 112 19.48 4.51 -7.40
C ASN A 112 20.01 4.32 -5.98
N ARG A 113 20.50 5.39 -5.35
CA ARG A 113 20.88 5.40 -3.94
C ARG A 113 19.70 5.05 -3.05
N MET A 114 18.57 5.74 -3.23
CA MET A 114 17.33 5.48 -2.47
C MET A 114 16.86 4.04 -2.67
N VAL A 115 16.86 3.53 -3.90
CA VAL A 115 16.51 2.13 -4.18
C VAL A 115 17.44 1.19 -3.42
N THR A 116 18.74 1.44 -3.42
CA THR A 116 19.72 0.59 -2.73
C THR A 116 19.51 0.59 -1.22
N GLU A 117 19.35 1.76 -0.61
CA GLU A 117 19.13 1.91 0.84
C GLU A 117 17.82 1.24 1.30
N VAL A 118 16.71 1.51 0.61
CA VAL A 118 15.41 0.90 0.93
C VAL A 118 15.46 -0.61 0.73
N TRP A 119 16.15 -1.06 -0.31
CA TRP A 119 16.29 -2.48 -0.60
C TRP A 119 17.12 -3.21 0.47
N ASP A 120 18.21 -2.61 0.93
CA ASP A 120 19.03 -3.17 2.02
C ASP A 120 18.25 -3.24 3.35
N LEU A 121 17.46 -2.20 3.66
CA LEU A 121 16.58 -2.21 4.83
C LEU A 121 15.52 -3.29 4.73
N MET A 122 14.91 -3.44 3.54
CA MET A 122 13.91 -4.48 3.30
C MET A 122 14.50 -5.88 3.50
N GLN A 123 15.70 -6.15 3.00
CA GLN A 123 16.37 -7.43 3.13
C GLN A 123 16.70 -7.79 4.58
N LYS A 124 17.20 -6.80 5.35
CA LYS A 124 17.50 -6.97 6.77
C LYS A 124 16.23 -7.18 7.59
N ASN A 125 15.21 -6.34 7.41
CA ASN A 125 14.00 -6.36 8.24
C ASN A 125 13.06 -7.54 7.92
N LEU A 126 13.05 -8.02 6.67
CA LEU A 126 12.21 -9.16 6.26
C LEU A 126 12.99 -10.47 6.14
N GLU A 127 14.27 -10.49 6.49
CA GLU A 127 15.13 -11.69 6.48
C GLU A 127 15.09 -12.44 5.14
N CYS A 128 15.29 -11.70 4.05
CA CYS A 128 15.09 -12.16 2.68
C CYS A 128 16.24 -11.73 1.77
N CYS A 129 16.36 -12.38 0.60
CA CYS A 129 17.32 -12.00 -0.42
C CYS A 129 16.75 -12.14 -1.84
N GLY A 130 17.03 -11.13 -2.66
CA GLY A 130 16.47 -11.02 -4.01
C GLY A 130 14.97 -10.75 -4.01
N VAL A 131 14.28 -11.24 -5.04
CA VAL A 131 12.89 -10.86 -5.32
C VAL A 131 11.92 -11.96 -4.91
N HIS A 132 12.04 -13.16 -5.48
CA HIS A 132 11.00 -14.18 -5.36
C HIS A 132 11.55 -15.61 -5.43
N GLY A 133 10.91 -16.50 -4.67
CA GLY A 133 11.18 -17.94 -4.59
C GLY A 133 12.14 -18.29 -3.46
N GLY A 134 12.57 -19.54 -3.43
CA GLY A 134 13.48 -20.07 -2.39
C GLY A 134 14.89 -20.33 -2.90
N VAL A 135 15.54 -21.32 -2.28
CA VAL A 135 16.93 -21.72 -2.57
C VAL A 135 17.17 -22.08 -4.05
N ASN A 136 16.19 -22.70 -4.72
CA ASN A 136 16.28 -23.12 -6.12
C ASN A 136 15.76 -22.09 -7.13
N SER A 137 15.44 -20.87 -6.70
CA SER A 137 14.92 -19.82 -7.58
C SER A 137 16.05 -19.01 -8.23
N THR A 138 15.89 -18.67 -9.50
CA THR A 138 16.80 -17.72 -10.19
C THR A 138 16.49 -16.25 -9.87
N ASP A 139 15.36 -16.00 -9.20
CA ASP A 139 14.87 -14.66 -8.87
C ASP A 139 14.95 -14.34 -7.37
N SER A 140 15.43 -15.27 -6.52
CA SER A 140 15.77 -15.03 -5.10
C SER A 140 17.23 -14.52 -5.02
N TRP A 141 18.07 -15.07 -4.14
CA TRP A 141 19.47 -14.67 -3.97
C TRP A 141 20.30 -14.73 -5.27
N ALA A 142 20.03 -15.71 -6.14
CA ALA A 142 20.81 -15.94 -7.36
C ALA A 142 20.68 -14.80 -8.40
N ILE A 143 19.65 -13.95 -8.27
CA ILE A 143 19.38 -12.87 -9.22
C ILE A 143 20.52 -11.84 -9.29
N TYR A 144 21.23 -11.64 -8.18
CA TYR A 144 22.36 -10.71 -8.10
C TYR A 144 23.46 -11.13 -9.06
N LYS A 145 23.95 -12.37 -8.93
CA LYS A 145 24.98 -12.94 -9.81
C LYS A 145 24.52 -13.05 -11.27
N ILE A 146 23.29 -13.51 -11.50
CA ILE A 146 22.84 -13.90 -12.85
C ILE A 146 22.37 -12.71 -13.69
N LYS A 147 21.66 -11.75 -13.10
CA LYS A 147 20.91 -10.73 -13.86
C LYS A 147 21.32 -9.29 -13.53
N SER A 148 21.71 -9.01 -12.28
CA SER A 148 21.90 -7.62 -11.83
C SER A 148 23.05 -6.89 -12.51
N GLN A 149 22.86 -5.59 -12.76
CA GLN A 149 23.90 -4.70 -13.25
C GLN A 149 24.97 -4.42 -12.19
N TRP A 150 24.60 -4.46 -10.90
CA TRP A 150 25.50 -4.39 -9.76
C TRP A 150 26.64 -5.40 -9.86
N TYR A 151 26.31 -6.68 -10.06
CA TYR A 151 27.33 -7.73 -10.18
C TYR A 151 28.17 -7.57 -11.46
N LYS A 152 27.56 -7.15 -12.58
CA LYS A 152 28.28 -6.93 -13.84
C LYS A 152 29.34 -5.83 -13.73
N HIS A 153 28.99 -4.70 -13.12
CA HIS A 153 29.86 -3.53 -12.99
C HIS A 153 30.74 -3.55 -11.73
N GLY A 154 30.61 -4.56 -10.86
CA GLY A 154 31.47 -4.72 -9.69
C GLY A 154 32.96 -4.91 -10.03
N ASN A 155 33.83 -4.67 -9.05
CA ASN A 155 35.30 -4.78 -9.18
C ASN A 155 35.80 -6.25 -9.09
N ASN A 156 37.11 -6.52 -9.22
CA ASN A 156 37.66 -7.88 -9.38
C ASN A 156 37.47 -8.88 -8.20
N ARG A 157 37.08 -8.43 -6.99
CA ARG A 157 36.68 -9.31 -5.86
C ARG A 157 35.18 -9.15 -5.60
N LYS A 158 34.35 -9.86 -6.37
CA LYS A 158 32.90 -9.69 -6.33
C LYS A 158 32.26 -10.58 -5.28
N ALA A 159 31.62 -9.96 -4.29
CA ALA A 159 30.57 -10.61 -3.54
C ALA A 159 29.46 -11.06 -4.50
N TYR A 160 28.92 -12.26 -4.33
CA TYR A 160 27.86 -12.78 -5.21
C TYR A 160 26.48 -12.24 -4.85
N VAL A 161 26.32 -11.80 -3.61
CA VAL A 161 25.13 -11.16 -3.03
C VAL A 161 25.58 -10.00 -2.14
N PRO A 162 24.73 -9.00 -1.88
CA PRO A 162 25.07 -7.90 -0.98
C PRO A 162 25.02 -8.31 0.49
N ASP A 163 25.70 -7.53 1.34
CA ASP A 163 25.79 -7.78 2.78
C ASP A 163 24.44 -7.81 3.49
N SER A 164 23.46 -7.08 2.98
CA SER A 164 22.08 -7.04 3.47
C SER A 164 21.32 -8.36 3.31
N CYS A 165 21.79 -9.26 2.43
CA CYS A 165 21.25 -10.63 2.30
C CYS A 165 21.76 -11.59 3.38
N CYS A 166 22.69 -11.17 4.22
CA CYS A 166 23.32 -12.01 5.22
C CYS A 166 22.62 -11.90 6.57
N ARG A 167 22.57 -13.02 7.29
CA ARG A 167 22.07 -13.05 8.67
C ARG A 167 22.91 -12.18 9.59
N HIS A 168 22.26 -11.55 10.55
CA HIS A 168 22.92 -10.64 11.49
C HIS A 168 24.00 -11.31 12.35
N ASP A 169 23.87 -12.61 12.61
CA ASP A 169 24.79 -13.45 13.38
C ASP A 169 25.77 -14.25 12.52
N GLY A 170 25.71 -14.09 11.19
CA GLY A 170 26.49 -14.89 10.24
C GLY A 170 27.83 -14.26 9.85
N ASP A 171 28.78 -15.11 9.45
CA ASP A 171 30.02 -14.63 8.85
C ASP A 171 29.76 -14.01 7.46
N ILE A 172 30.03 -12.72 7.35
CA ILE A 172 29.76 -11.93 6.15
C ILE A 172 30.57 -12.42 4.93
N ILE A 173 31.81 -12.86 5.15
CA ILE A 173 32.71 -13.28 4.07
C ILE A 173 32.22 -14.60 3.47
N THR A 174 31.82 -15.55 4.32
CA THR A 174 31.22 -16.82 3.91
C THR A 174 29.85 -16.61 3.27
N CYS A 175 28.99 -15.77 3.85
CA CYS A 175 27.67 -15.47 3.32
C CYS A 175 27.71 -14.88 1.89
N THR A 176 28.58 -13.89 1.68
CA THR A 176 28.73 -13.21 0.38
C THR A 176 29.46 -14.07 -0.68
N GLY A 177 30.09 -15.17 -0.25
CA GLY A 177 30.85 -16.09 -1.09
C GLY A 177 32.24 -15.57 -1.47
N LEU A 178 32.78 -14.60 -0.73
CA LEU A 178 34.13 -14.06 -0.96
C LEU A 178 35.25 -15.06 -0.63
N ASN A 179 34.98 -16.04 0.23
CA ASN A 179 35.97 -17.04 0.67
C ASN A 179 36.05 -18.29 -0.23
N GLY A 180 35.36 -18.33 -1.36
CA GLY A 180 35.43 -19.45 -2.31
C GLY A 180 34.88 -20.79 -1.78
N THR A 181 33.87 -20.75 -0.92
CA THR A 181 33.22 -21.96 -0.38
C THR A 181 32.28 -22.63 -1.38
N GLU A 182 32.36 -23.95 -1.53
CA GLU A 182 31.36 -24.72 -2.28
C GLU A 182 29.96 -24.53 -1.67
N GLY A 183 28.93 -24.38 -2.50
CA GLY A 183 27.55 -24.07 -2.10
C GLY A 183 27.08 -22.67 -2.48
N THR A 184 25.90 -22.29 -1.99
CA THR A 184 25.31 -20.96 -2.23
C THR A 184 26.12 -19.85 -1.54
N PRO A 185 26.26 -18.65 -2.11
CA PRO A 185 25.75 -18.16 -3.39
C PRO A 185 26.65 -18.46 -4.61
N ILE A 186 27.72 -19.24 -4.44
CA ILE A 186 28.67 -19.54 -5.52
C ILE A 186 28.02 -20.49 -6.54
N ASP A 187 27.43 -21.58 -6.06
CA ASP A 187 26.70 -22.53 -6.88
C ASP A 187 25.32 -21.97 -7.23
N GLY A 188 24.99 -21.92 -8.53
CA GLY A 188 23.69 -21.49 -9.01
C GLY A 188 22.58 -22.53 -8.76
N PRO A 189 21.30 -22.14 -8.84
CA PRO A 189 20.18 -23.08 -8.78
C PRO A 189 20.14 -24.01 -10.02
N PRO A 190 19.66 -25.26 -9.90
CA PRO A 190 19.23 -25.91 -8.66
C PRO A 190 20.42 -26.27 -7.77
N VAL A 191 20.27 -26.04 -6.46
CA VAL A 191 21.32 -26.30 -5.48
C VAL A 191 21.34 -27.79 -5.16
N GLY A 192 22.39 -28.48 -5.62
CA GLY A 192 22.62 -29.91 -5.37
C GLY A 192 23.55 -30.22 -4.18
N GLY A 193 24.12 -29.19 -3.56
CA GLY A 193 25.10 -29.30 -2.46
C GLY A 193 24.67 -28.62 -1.16
N ASN A 194 25.63 -28.23 -0.33
CA ASN A 194 25.37 -27.59 0.97
C ASN A 194 24.77 -26.18 0.81
N VAL A 195 23.71 -25.91 1.56
CA VAL A 195 23.05 -24.61 1.62
C VAL A 195 23.77 -23.76 2.67
N ASN A 196 24.19 -22.55 2.29
CA ASN A 196 24.92 -21.66 3.19
C ASN A 196 23.98 -21.13 4.29
N PRO A 197 24.21 -21.50 5.56
CA PRO A 197 23.28 -21.17 6.63
C PRO A 197 23.23 -19.67 6.94
N HIS A 198 24.26 -18.92 6.59
CA HIS A 198 24.37 -17.48 6.86
C HIS A 198 23.66 -16.61 5.83
N LEU A 199 23.15 -17.19 4.74
CA LEU A 199 22.45 -16.50 3.66
C LEU A 199 20.93 -16.64 3.82
N TYR A 200 20.18 -15.56 3.55
CA TYR A 200 18.74 -15.64 3.35
C TYR A 200 18.42 -16.17 1.95
N HIS A 201 17.64 -17.26 1.83
CA HIS A 201 17.30 -17.85 0.52
C HIS A 201 15.92 -17.47 0.01
N LYS A 202 15.06 -16.92 0.86
CA LYS A 202 13.69 -16.56 0.52
C LYS A 202 13.64 -15.21 -0.19
N GLY A 203 12.79 -15.07 -1.19
CA GLY A 203 12.58 -13.83 -1.91
C GLY A 203 11.86 -12.78 -1.06
N CYS A 204 12.26 -11.51 -1.18
CA CYS A 204 11.67 -10.43 -0.39
C CYS A 204 10.22 -10.12 -0.73
N TYR A 205 9.79 -10.38 -1.95
CA TYR A 205 8.38 -10.27 -2.32
C TYR A 205 7.53 -11.28 -1.53
N ASP A 206 8.03 -12.50 -1.34
CA ASP A 206 7.28 -13.56 -0.64
C ASP A 206 7.15 -13.22 0.85
N GLU A 207 8.24 -12.81 1.49
CA GLU A 207 8.21 -12.42 2.91
C GLU A 207 7.42 -11.13 3.13
N LEU A 208 7.48 -10.16 2.20
CA LEU A 208 6.64 -8.97 2.27
C LEU A 208 5.14 -9.33 2.22
N VAL A 209 4.75 -10.23 1.32
CA VAL A 209 3.35 -10.69 1.22
C VAL A 209 2.94 -11.43 2.51
N ASN A 210 3.79 -12.31 3.03
CA ASN A 210 3.53 -13.01 4.28
C ASN A 210 3.38 -12.04 5.46
N TYR A 211 4.27 -11.05 5.55
CA TYR A 211 4.24 -10.01 6.58
C TYR A 211 2.92 -9.22 6.52
N VAL A 212 2.53 -8.74 5.34
CA VAL A 212 1.27 -7.99 5.15
C VAL A 212 0.07 -8.86 5.47
N GLN A 213 0.05 -10.12 5.06
CA GLN A 213 -1.04 -11.05 5.37
C GLN A 213 -1.17 -11.31 6.87
N GLY A 214 -0.07 -11.40 7.61
CA GLY A 214 -0.09 -11.51 9.07
C GLY A 214 -0.68 -10.27 9.77
N HIS A 215 -0.48 -9.08 9.19
CA HIS A 215 -0.89 -7.81 9.78
C HIS A 215 -2.24 -7.28 9.26
N VAL A 216 -2.86 -7.93 8.28
CA VAL A 216 -4.09 -7.44 7.64
C VAL A 216 -5.24 -7.26 8.64
N LEU A 217 -5.31 -8.12 9.67
CA LEU A 217 -6.33 -8.03 10.71
C LEU A 217 -6.14 -6.79 11.59
N MET A 218 -4.90 -6.46 11.96
CA MET A 218 -4.62 -5.25 12.75
C MET A 218 -4.91 -3.98 11.94
N ILE A 219 -4.46 -3.93 10.68
CA ILE A 219 -4.72 -2.80 9.78
C ILE A 219 -6.23 -2.62 9.58
N GLY A 220 -6.96 -3.72 9.35
CA GLY A 220 -8.42 -3.72 9.26
C GLY A 220 -9.09 -3.23 10.53
N GLY A 221 -8.60 -3.65 11.70
CA GLY A 221 -9.11 -3.22 13.00
C GLY A 221 -8.96 -1.71 13.25
N ILE A 222 -7.79 -1.14 12.94
CA ILE A 222 -7.55 0.31 13.08
C ILE A 222 -8.48 1.11 12.17
N ALA A 223 -8.70 0.64 10.93
CA ALA A 223 -9.62 1.30 10.01
C ALA A 223 -11.05 1.32 10.55
N VAL A 224 -11.53 0.19 11.08
CA VAL A 224 -12.88 0.09 11.69
C VAL A 224 -13.00 0.96 12.93
N ALA A 225 -12.00 0.94 13.82
CA ALA A 225 -11.99 1.77 15.02
C ALA A 225 -12.05 3.28 14.68
N SER A 226 -11.30 3.70 13.65
CA SER A 226 -11.32 5.09 13.18
C SER A 226 -12.71 5.50 12.71
N ILE A 227 -13.42 4.63 12.00
CA ILE A 227 -14.81 4.88 11.55
C ILE A 227 -15.74 5.04 12.76
N VAL A 228 -15.60 4.19 13.78
CA VAL A 228 -16.43 4.27 15.01
C VAL A 228 -16.20 5.60 15.73
N VAL A 229 -14.94 6.04 15.89
CA VAL A 229 -14.62 7.33 16.52
C VAL A 229 -15.22 8.50 15.75
N ILE A 230 -15.14 8.48 14.42
CA ILE A 230 -15.76 9.50 13.55
C ILE A 230 -17.27 9.54 13.77
N LEU A 231 -17.93 8.38 13.85
CA LEU A 231 -19.38 8.30 14.10
C LEU A 231 -19.76 8.90 15.47
N PHE A 232 -18.99 8.61 16.52
CA PHE A 232 -19.21 9.23 17.83
C PHE A 232 -19.03 10.75 17.79
N GLY A 233 -18.00 11.24 17.10
CA GLY A 233 -17.77 12.67 16.91
C GLY A 233 -18.98 13.37 16.26
N LEU A 234 -19.58 12.75 15.24
CA LEU A 234 -20.77 13.28 14.58
C LEU A 234 -22.00 13.30 15.52
N ILE A 235 -22.19 12.26 16.34
CA ILE A 235 -23.29 12.21 17.31
C ILE A 235 -23.13 13.33 18.35
N PHE A 236 -21.93 13.52 18.91
CA PHE A 236 -21.68 14.58 19.89
C PHE A 236 -21.88 15.97 19.28
N SER A 237 -21.38 16.22 18.07
CA SER A 237 -21.59 17.49 17.36
C SER A 237 -23.08 17.79 17.17
N MET A 238 -23.89 16.79 16.82
CA MET A 238 -25.34 16.95 16.70
C MET A 238 -26.03 17.25 18.05
N SER A 239 -25.61 16.58 19.12
CA SER A 239 -26.15 16.83 20.47
C SER A 239 -25.80 18.23 20.97
N LEU A 240 -24.57 18.69 20.75
CA LEU A 240 -24.13 20.04 21.12
C LEU A 240 -24.90 21.10 20.32
N TYR A 241 -25.07 20.91 19.01
CA TYR A 241 -25.85 21.82 18.18
C TYR A 241 -27.28 21.99 18.69
N ARG A 242 -27.93 20.88 19.09
CA ARG A 242 -29.27 20.94 19.70
C ARG A 242 -29.29 21.72 21.01
N SER A 243 -28.29 21.50 21.88
CA SER A 243 -28.19 22.19 23.17
C SER A 243 -27.96 23.70 23.01
N ILE A 244 -27.12 24.13 22.07
CA ILE A 244 -26.86 25.56 21.82
C ILE A 244 -28.12 26.25 21.31
N ARG A 245 -28.81 25.63 20.34
CA ARG A 245 -30.05 26.19 19.78
C ARG A 245 -31.17 26.33 20.83
N GLU A 246 -31.18 25.47 21.84
CA GLU A 246 -32.15 25.55 22.94
C GLU A 246 -31.87 26.74 23.88
N VAL A 247 -30.60 27.12 24.06
CA VAL A 247 -30.19 28.28 24.86
C VAL A 247 -30.47 29.60 24.14
N ASP A 248 -30.22 29.67 22.83
CA ASP A 248 -30.48 30.89 22.03
C ASP A 248 -31.97 31.19 21.82
N SER A 249 -32.86 30.23 22.16
CA SER A 249 -34.31 30.37 21.99
C SER A 249 -35.03 30.92 23.24
N TYR A 250 -34.29 31.36 24.26
CA TYR A 250 -34.76 31.94 25.53
C TYR A 250 -34.36 33.42 25.63
#